data_AF-A0A7Y2FPC8-F1
#
_entry.id   AF-A0A7Y2FPC8-F1
#
_cell.length_a   1.000
_cell.length_b   1.000
_cell.length_c   1.000
_cell.angle_alpha   90.00
_cell.angle_beta   90.00
_cell.angle_gamma   90.00
#
_symmetry.space_group_name_H-M   'P 1'
#
loop_
_entity.id
_entity.type
_entity.pdbx_description
1 polymer ?
#
loop_
_entity_poly.entity_id
_entity_poly.type
_entity_poly.pdbx_seq_one_letter_code
_entity_poly.pdbx_strand_id
1 'polypeptide(L)'
;MSDFAHAWVGLAVLVGLPALGCSRGASSTVPRGSMANATPCEGSQVIATDVNEDGRVDIEHVERNGRRFCTKADMNFDGKVDVERFYEGDGVQVAKERHDFDFDGRLDQLSFFQAGQLVRKELDTNFDNTIDTWLWCDGGWVVRAERDRQRDGKVDVWEVYEQGFITEAKYDDDNNGRVEKWDSFRGGKLVLTQYDENGDGEPDRSQDMPLQSMGQAEDALRCESGK
;
A
#
# COMPACT_ATOMS: atom_id res chain seq x y z
N MET A 1 49.30 47.46 42.33
CA MET A 1 49.28 48.08 40.99
C MET A 1 48.11 47.46 40.27
N SER A 2 47.19 48.33 39.87
CA SER A 2 45.81 48.05 39.52
C SER A 2 45.72 47.72 38.03
N ASP A 3 45.07 46.63 37.65
CA ASP A 3 44.61 46.43 36.28
C ASP A 3 43.10 46.20 36.28
N PHE A 4 42.40 47.24 35.84
CA PHE A 4 40.98 47.24 35.50
C PHE A 4 40.85 46.86 34.03
N ALA A 5 40.23 45.71 33.72
CA ALA A 5 39.78 45.42 32.35
C ALA A 5 38.25 45.54 32.29
N HIS A 6 37.80 46.48 31.46
CA HIS A 6 36.41 46.88 31.28
C HIS A 6 35.62 45.85 30.48
N ALA A 7 34.44 45.48 30.98
CA ALA A 7 33.44 44.73 30.25
C ALA A 7 32.80 45.63 29.16
N TRP A 8 32.86 45.19 27.91
CA TRP A 8 32.07 45.75 26.81
C TRP A 8 30.82 44.89 26.59
N VAL A 9 29.65 45.44 26.89
CA VAL A 9 28.36 44.85 26.52
C VAL A 9 27.99 45.40 25.14
N GLY A 10 28.18 44.60 24.09
CA GLY A 10 27.72 44.89 22.74
C GLY A 10 26.28 44.41 22.55
N LEU A 11 25.34 45.35 22.44
CA LEU A 11 23.96 45.09 22.07
C LEU A 11 23.87 44.97 20.54
N ALA A 12 23.80 43.75 20.01
CA ALA A 12 23.54 43.51 18.60
C ALA A 12 22.02 43.39 18.36
N VAL A 13 21.41 44.44 17.81
CA VAL A 13 20.05 44.38 17.27
C VAL A 13 20.13 43.78 15.87
N LEU A 14 19.82 42.48 15.76
CA LEU A 14 19.60 41.80 14.49
C LEU A 14 18.11 41.88 14.14
N VAL A 15 17.76 42.78 13.23
CA VAL A 15 16.47 42.76 12.53
C VAL A 15 16.56 41.67 11.47
N GLY A 16 16.11 40.46 11.82
CA GLY A 16 15.95 39.35 10.89
C GLY A 16 14.60 39.44 10.17
N LEU A 17 14.65 39.51 8.84
CA LEU A 17 13.50 39.37 7.93
C LEU A 17 12.70 38.08 8.23
N PRO A 18 11.36 38.08 8.10
CA PRO A 18 10.61 36.84 8.13
C PRO A 18 10.93 36.07 6.83
N ALA A 19 11.73 35.01 6.95
CA ALA A 19 11.77 33.98 5.94
C ALA A 19 10.37 33.36 5.87
N LEU A 20 9.65 33.63 4.78
CA LEU A 20 8.48 32.87 4.38
C LEU A 20 8.92 31.42 4.21
N GLY A 21 8.79 30.64 5.28
CA GLY A 21 8.94 29.20 5.23
C GLY A 21 7.87 28.66 4.31
N CYS A 22 8.26 28.19 3.13
CA CYS A 22 7.43 27.27 2.37
C CYS A 22 7.19 26.06 3.28
N SER A 23 6.00 25.96 3.85
CA SER A 23 5.48 24.70 4.33
C SER A 23 5.37 23.79 3.11
N ARG A 24 6.43 23.01 2.84
CA ARG A 24 6.27 21.76 2.10
C ARG A 24 5.29 20.95 2.93
N GLY A 25 4.01 20.99 2.55
CA GLY A 25 3.01 20.11 3.13
C GLY A 25 3.58 18.71 3.08
N ALA A 26 3.53 17.99 4.21
CA ALA A 26 4.00 16.62 4.26
C ALA A 26 3.37 15.88 3.07
N SER A 27 4.21 15.49 2.11
CA SER A 27 3.75 14.66 1.00
C SER A 27 3.21 13.39 1.66
N SER A 28 1.94 13.07 1.40
CA SER A 28 1.40 11.79 1.82
C SER A 28 2.36 10.71 1.34
N THR A 29 2.88 9.89 2.25
CA THR A 29 3.69 8.71 1.91
C THR A 29 2.81 7.58 1.39
N VAL A 30 1.48 7.78 1.39
CA VAL A 30 0.49 6.82 0.92
C VAL A 30 0.05 7.18 -0.50
N PRO A 31 0.02 6.22 -1.45
CA PRO A 31 -0.46 6.47 -2.82
C PRO A 31 -1.92 6.90 -2.88
N ARG A 32 -2.30 7.52 -3.99
CA ARG A 32 -3.72 7.84 -4.27
C ARG A 32 -4.53 6.55 -4.43
N GLY A 33 -5.82 6.59 -4.11
CA GLY A 33 -6.69 5.41 -4.16
C GLY A 33 -6.52 4.46 -2.97
N SER A 34 -5.53 4.68 -2.10
CA SER A 34 -5.39 3.92 -0.87
C SER A 34 -6.63 4.07 0.03
N MET A 35 -7.15 2.97 0.56
CA MET A 35 -8.20 3.00 1.59
C MET A 35 -7.62 3.15 3.01
N ALA A 36 -6.31 3.40 3.12
CA ALA A 36 -5.59 3.49 4.37
C ALA A 36 -5.50 4.93 4.89
N ASN A 37 -5.52 5.08 6.21
CA ASN A 37 -5.14 6.34 6.83
C ASN A 37 -3.63 6.56 6.74
N ALA A 38 -3.24 7.79 6.41
CA ALA A 38 -1.86 8.28 6.40
C ALA A 38 -1.30 8.52 7.82
N THR A 39 -1.44 7.55 8.72
CA THR A 39 -0.86 7.65 10.06
C THR A 39 0.67 7.74 9.96
N PRO A 40 1.29 8.81 10.48
CA PRO A 40 2.74 8.95 10.49
C PRO A 40 3.39 8.03 11.53
N CYS A 41 4.60 7.54 11.22
CA CYS A 41 5.42 6.76 12.13
C CYS A 41 6.24 7.67 13.07
N GLU A 42 5.57 8.24 14.08
CA GLU A 42 6.16 9.15 15.07
C GLU A 42 5.80 8.72 16.50
N GLY A 43 6.64 9.02 17.50
CA GLY A 43 6.44 8.54 18.87
C GLY A 43 7.29 9.28 19.91
N SER A 44 7.14 8.88 21.17
CA SER A 44 7.81 9.51 22.32
C SER A 44 9.29 9.12 22.45
N GLN A 45 9.68 8.00 21.86
CA GLN A 45 11.05 7.50 21.86
C GLN A 45 11.38 6.87 20.51
N VAL A 46 12.61 7.07 20.04
CA VAL A 46 13.14 6.50 18.81
C VAL A 46 14.47 5.82 19.14
N ILE A 47 14.61 4.56 18.74
CA ILE A 47 15.86 3.80 18.77
C ILE A 47 16.32 3.65 17.33
N ALA A 48 17.41 4.34 16.99
CA ALA A 48 17.97 4.39 15.64
C ALA A 48 19.23 3.51 15.53
N THR A 49 19.40 2.83 14.39
CA THR A 49 20.57 2.02 14.06
C THR A 49 21.05 2.38 12.66
N ASP A 50 22.32 2.74 12.57
CA ASP A 50 23.09 2.82 11.32
C ASP A 50 23.75 1.44 11.15
N VAL A 51 23.28 0.66 10.19
CA VAL A 51 23.67 -0.73 9.95
C VAL A 51 24.90 -0.81 9.06
N ASN A 52 25.02 0.10 8.09
CA ASN A 52 26.13 0.12 7.14
C ASN A 52 27.31 1.03 7.56
N GLU A 53 27.18 1.74 8.68
CA GLU A 53 28.14 2.68 9.27
C GLU A 53 28.49 3.87 8.36
N ASP A 54 27.56 4.32 7.52
CA ASP A 54 27.77 5.45 6.60
C ASP A 54 27.43 6.83 7.22
N GLY A 55 26.91 6.85 8.44
CA GLY A 55 26.49 8.05 9.16
C GLY A 55 25.04 8.46 8.91
N ARG A 56 24.26 7.68 8.15
CA ARG A 56 22.80 7.79 8.01
C ARG A 56 22.13 6.68 8.80
N VAL A 57 20.89 6.92 9.21
CA VAL A 57 20.14 5.93 9.99
C VAL A 57 19.38 5.04 9.04
N ASP A 58 19.54 3.73 9.21
CA ASP A 58 18.89 2.73 8.35
C ASP A 58 17.62 2.20 8.99
N ILE A 59 17.64 1.94 10.31
CA ILE A 59 16.51 1.35 11.03
C ILE A 59 16.13 2.23 12.21
N GLU A 60 14.85 2.59 12.29
CA GLU A 60 14.27 3.30 13.44
C GLU A 60 13.13 2.50 14.05
N HIS A 61 13.25 2.14 15.33
CA HIS A 61 12.15 1.63 16.14
C HIS A 61 11.53 2.79 16.93
N VAL A 62 10.25 3.05 16.69
CA VAL A 62 9.51 4.15 17.31
C VAL A 62 8.53 3.60 18.34
N GLU A 63 8.57 4.14 19.55
CA GLU A 63 7.71 3.74 20.66
C GLU A 63 6.68 4.81 21.04
N ARG A 64 5.51 4.37 21.51
CA ARG A 64 4.50 5.20 22.19
C ARG A 64 4.10 4.52 23.48
N ASN A 65 4.15 5.25 24.59
CA ASN A 65 3.78 4.74 25.92
C ASN A 65 4.52 3.44 26.31
N GLY A 66 5.82 3.35 25.97
CA GLY A 66 6.66 2.18 26.26
C GLY A 66 6.33 0.92 25.46
N ARG A 67 5.59 1.04 24.36
CA ARG A 67 5.31 -0.04 23.42
C ARG A 67 5.76 0.36 22.03
N ARG A 68 6.28 -0.61 21.26
CA ARG A 68 6.64 -0.39 19.86
C ARG A 68 5.39 0.00 19.08
N PHE A 69 5.44 1.16 18.44
CA PHE A 69 4.33 1.68 17.65
C PHE A 69 4.58 1.43 16.16
N CYS A 70 5.80 1.69 15.70
CA CYS A 70 6.18 1.41 14.32
C CYS A 70 7.69 1.19 14.18
N THR A 71 8.11 0.70 13.03
CA THR A 71 9.50 0.56 12.62
C THR A 71 9.63 1.07 11.19
N LYS A 72 10.67 1.86 10.93
CA LYS A 72 11.08 2.31 9.60
C LYS A 72 12.39 1.62 9.24
N ALA A 73 12.55 1.21 7.99
CA ALA A 73 13.79 0.67 7.47
C ALA A 73 14.10 1.24 6.08
N ASP A 74 15.31 1.75 5.90
CA ASP A 74 15.99 1.95 4.63
C ASP A 74 16.71 0.63 4.29
N MET A 75 16.24 -0.05 3.26
CA MET A 75 16.69 -1.39 2.89
C MET A 75 17.80 -1.35 1.85
N ASN A 76 17.95 -0.26 1.10
CA ASN A 76 18.94 -0.10 0.04
C ASN A 76 20.03 0.94 0.36
N PHE A 77 19.95 1.60 1.52
CA PHE A 77 20.87 2.61 2.03
C PHE A 77 20.93 3.91 1.19
N ASP A 78 19.81 4.32 0.59
CA ASP A 78 19.74 5.56 -0.21
C ASP A 78 19.33 6.80 0.60
N GLY A 79 19.01 6.62 1.88
CA GLY A 79 18.55 7.63 2.82
C GLY A 79 17.03 7.87 2.81
N LYS A 80 16.25 7.03 2.13
CA LYS A 80 14.79 7.03 2.15
C LYS A 80 14.26 5.78 2.87
N VAL A 81 13.01 5.86 3.30
CA VAL A 81 12.37 4.75 4.01
C VAL A 81 11.70 3.83 3.00
N ASP A 82 12.13 2.58 2.98
CA ASP A 82 11.59 1.58 2.07
C ASP A 82 10.48 0.74 2.72
N VAL A 83 10.57 0.54 4.03
CA VAL A 83 9.60 -0.25 4.77
C VAL A 83 9.10 0.50 5.99
N GLU A 84 7.78 0.59 6.14
CA GLU A 84 7.14 1.00 7.39
C GLU A 84 6.27 -0.13 7.94
N ARG A 85 6.58 -0.60 9.15
CA ARG A 85 5.77 -1.59 9.88
C ARG A 85 5.12 -0.95 11.09
N PHE A 86 3.80 -1.03 11.19
CA PHE A 86 3.00 -0.55 12.31
C PHE A 86 2.50 -1.73 13.13
N TYR A 87 2.53 -1.56 14.45
CA TYR A 87 2.13 -2.60 15.40
C TYR A 87 0.78 -2.28 16.03
N GLU A 88 0.08 -3.35 16.43
CA GLU A 88 -1.11 -3.28 17.24
C GLU A 88 -0.81 -2.70 18.63
N GLY A 89 -1.86 -2.44 19.41
CA GLY A 89 -1.72 -1.87 20.75
C GLY A 89 -0.86 -2.69 21.72
N ASP A 90 -0.61 -3.97 21.44
CA ASP A 90 0.31 -4.83 22.21
C ASP A 90 1.79 -4.54 21.94
N GLY A 91 2.11 -3.85 20.84
CA GLY A 91 3.46 -3.54 20.39
C GLY A 91 4.23 -4.73 19.82
N VAL A 92 3.53 -5.82 19.50
CA VAL A 92 4.13 -7.09 19.04
C VAL A 92 3.50 -7.54 17.72
N GLN A 93 2.17 -7.59 17.64
CA GLN A 93 1.49 -8.00 16.42
C GLN A 93 1.55 -6.88 15.38
N VAL A 94 1.82 -7.24 14.12
CA VAL A 94 1.76 -6.27 13.03
C VAL A 94 0.30 -5.96 12.74
N ALA A 95 -0.03 -4.68 12.63
CA ALA A 95 -1.33 -4.19 12.21
C ALA A 95 -1.32 -3.82 10.72
N LYS A 96 -0.21 -3.25 10.25
CA LYS A 96 -0.04 -2.75 8.88
C LYS A 96 1.43 -2.73 8.49
N GLU A 97 1.71 -3.00 7.23
CA GLU A 97 3.04 -2.86 6.64
C GLU A 97 2.94 -2.09 5.33
N ARG A 98 3.96 -1.29 5.02
CA ARG A 98 4.06 -0.52 3.78
C ARG A 98 5.44 -0.76 3.17
N HIS A 99 5.50 -0.88 1.85
CA HIS A 99 6.75 -1.12 1.11
C HIS A 99 6.86 -0.18 -0.08
N ASP A 100 8.04 0.38 -0.28
CA ASP A 100 8.56 0.96 -1.51
C ASP A 100 9.44 -0.12 -2.16
N PHE A 101 8.97 -0.72 -3.24
CA PHE A 101 9.65 -1.83 -3.89
C PHE A 101 10.56 -1.39 -5.03
N ASP A 102 10.33 -0.21 -5.61
CA ASP A 102 11.15 0.34 -6.68
C ASP A 102 12.16 1.40 -6.21
N PHE A 103 12.10 1.76 -4.93
CA PHE A 103 12.97 2.68 -4.21
C PHE A 103 12.88 4.14 -4.71
N ASP A 104 11.72 4.56 -5.20
CA ASP A 104 11.51 5.92 -5.68
C ASP A 104 11.25 6.93 -4.53
N GLY A 105 10.97 6.44 -3.32
CA GLY A 105 10.58 7.18 -2.14
C GLY A 105 9.07 7.22 -1.88
N ARG A 106 8.28 6.38 -2.57
CA ARG A 106 6.84 6.24 -2.45
C ARG A 106 6.50 4.78 -2.17
N LEU A 107 5.50 4.57 -1.34
CA LEU A 107 5.15 3.22 -0.89
C LEU A 107 4.17 2.58 -1.88
N ASP A 108 4.56 1.53 -2.59
CA ASP A 108 3.77 0.84 -3.61
C ASP A 108 2.77 -0.16 -3.05
N GLN A 109 3.08 -0.76 -1.90
CA GLN A 109 2.23 -1.78 -1.30
C GLN A 109 1.83 -1.39 0.12
N LEU A 110 0.56 -1.59 0.45
CA LEU A 110 0.06 -1.61 1.81
C LEU A 110 -0.53 -2.97 2.15
N SER A 111 -0.07 -3.58 3.23
CA SER A 111 -0.60 -4.83 3.78
C SER A 111 -1.26 -4.58 5.12
N PHE A 112 -2.43 -5.18 5.36
CA PHE A 112 -3.19 -5.03 6.60
C PHE A 112 -3.37 -6.38 7.27
N PHE A 113 -3.15 -6.41 8.57
CA PHE A 113 -3.16 -7.62 9.36
C PHE A 113 -4.20 -7.50 10.47
N GLN A 114 -4.82 -8.63 10.82
CA GLN A 114 -5.72 -8.74 11.95
C GLN A 114 -5.39 -10.02 12.70
N ALA A 115 -5.14 -9.92 14.00
CA ALA A 115 -4.72 -11.04 14.85
C ALA A 115 -3.53 -11.84 14.24
N GLY A 116 -2.59 -11.13 13.61
CA GLY A 116 -1.40 -11.70 12.97
C GLY A 116 -1.64 -12.34 11.59
N GLN A 117 -2.85 -12.29 11.05
CA GLN A 117 -3.16 -12.80 9.71
C GLN A 117 -3.31 -11.65 8.70
N LEU A 118 -2.72 -11.79 7.52
CA LEU A 118 -2.93 -10.85 6.42
C LEU A 118 -4.39 -10.93 5.96
N VAL A 119 -5.11 -9.81 6.01
CA VAL A 119 -6.54 -9.72 5.63
C VAL A 119 -6.78 -8.89 4.38
N ARG A 120 -5.83 -8.02 4.01
CA ARG A 120 -5.99 -7.11 2.86
C ARG A 120 -4.65 -6.63 2.32
N LYS A 121 -4.57 -6.44 1.01
CA LYS A 121 -3.49 -5.73 0.32
C LYS A 121 -4.04 -4.64 -0.59
N GLU A 122 -3.28 -3.56 -0.70
CA GLU A 122 -3.43 -2.51 -1.71
C GLU A 122 -2.11 -2.41 -2.45
N LEU A 123 -2.14 -2.44 -3.77
CA LEU A 123 -0.96 -2.47 -4.63
C LEU A 123 -1.06 -1.38 -5.70
N ASP A 124 0.00 -0.62 -5.84
CA ASP A 124 0.36 0.05 -7.08
C ASP A 124 1.22 -0.95 -7.88
N THR A 125 0.62 -1.60 -8.87
CA THR A 125 1.32 -2.66 -9.61
C THR A 125 2.20 -2.13 -10.73
N ASN A 126 2.15 -0.81 -10.97
CA ASN A 126 2.79 -0.18 -12.11
C ASN A 126 3.66 1.03 -11.76
N PHE A 127 3.75 1.37 -10.47
CA PHE A 127 4.61 2.40 -9.88
C PHE A 127 4.28 3.82 -10.38
N ASP A 128 2.98 4.14 -10.51
CA ASP A 128 2.51 5.48 -10.90
C ASP A 128 1.98 6.33 -9.74
N ASN A 129 2.19 5.86 -8.50
CA ASN A 129 1.75 6.42 -7.24
C ASN A 129 0.21 6.46 -7.10
N THR A 130 -0.44 5.45 -7.67
CA THR A 130 -1.89 5.20 -7.58
C THR A 130 -2.13 3.71 -7.35
N ILE A 131 -2.85 3.37 -6.27
CA ILE A 131 -3.29 2.00 -6.07
C ILE A 131 -4.22 1.61 -7.21
N ASP A 132 -3.90 0.51 -7.89
CA ASP A 132 -4.69 -0.05 -8.98
C ASP A 132 -5.26 -1.45 -8.65
N THR A 133 -4.81 -2.06 -7.55
CA THR A 133 -5.23 -3.40 -7.17
C THR A 133 -5.49 -3.50 -5.67
N TRP A 134 -6.64 -4.08 -5.31
CA TRP A 134 -7.03 -4.39 -3.93
C TRP A 134 -7.30 -5.88 -3.79
N LEU A 135 -6.72 -6.52 -2.78
CA LEU A 135 -6.92 -7.94 -2.49
C LEU A 135 -7.50 -8.12 -1.09
N TRP A 136 -8.44 -9.03 -0.93
CA TRP A 136 -8.94 -9.49 0.37
C TRP A 136 -8.59 -10.94 0.60
N CYS A 137 -8.24 -11.24 1.84
CA CYS A 137 -7.64 -12.50 2.23
C CYS A 137 -8.45 -13.18 3.32
N ASP A 138 -8.59 -14.51 3.20
CA ASP A 138 -9.12 -15.36 4.26
C ASP A 138 -8.38 -16.70 4.26
N GLY A 139 -8.00 -17.19 5.44
CA GLY A 139 -7.24 -18.43 5.59
C GLY A 139 -5.93 -18.48 4.79
N GLY A 140 -5.32 -17.33 4.48
CA GLY A 140 -4.11 -17.20 3.66
C GLY A 140 -4.33 -17.27 2.13
N TRP A 141 -5.58 -17.37 1.68
CA TRP A 141 -5.96 -17.36 0.27
C TRP A 141 -6.56 -16.01 -0.12
N VAL A 142 -6.39 -15.60 -1.38
CA VAL A 142 -7.21 -14.53 -1.92
C VAL A 142 -8.64 -15.03 -2.06
N VAL A 143 -9.61 -14.24 -1.60
CA VAL A 143 -11.05 -14.51 -1.72
C VAL A 143 -11.77 -13.48 -2.58
N ARG A 144 -11.20 -12.29 -2.72
CA ARG A 144 -11.70 -11.22 -3.60
C ARG A 144 -10.54 -10.37 -4.09
N ALA A 145 -10.65 -9.88 -5.32
CA ALA A 145 -9.82 -8.81 -5.82
C ALA A 145 -10.65 -7.75 -6.54
N GLU A 146 -10.17 -6.52 -6.52
CA GLU A 146 -10.68 -5.39 -7.28
C GLU A 146 -9.53 -4.74 -8.04
N ARG A 147 -9.76 -4.33 -9.29
CA ARG A 147 -8.74 -3.70 -10.14
C ARG A 147 -9.26 -2.47 -10.86
N ASP A 148 -8.39 -1.48 -10.98
CA ASP A 148 -8.55 -0.30 -11.85
C ASP A 148 -7.59 -0.47 -13.04
N ARG A 149 -8.06 -1.09 -14.12
CA ARG A 149 -7.24 -1.34 -15.32
C ARG A 149 -6.98 -0.04 -16.09
N GLN A 150 -7.89 0.93 -16.00
CA GLN A 150 -7.83 2.19 -16.75
C GLN A 150 -7.09 3.32 -16.03
N ARG A 151 -6.79 3.15 -14.73
CA ARG A 151 -6.01 4.05 -13.87
C ARG A 151 -6.66 5.42 -13.69
N ASP A 152 -7.97 5.45 -13.66
CA ASP A 152 -8.75 6.69 -13.46
C ASP A 152 -9.20 6.87 -11.99
N GLY A 153 -8.79 5.95 -11.11
CA GLY A 153 -9.14 5.91 -9.71
C GLY A 153 -10.46 5.18 -9.42
N LYS A 154 -11.03 4.49 -10.40
CA LYS A 154 -12.27 3.71 -10.25
C LYS A 154 -11.98 2.24 -10.54
N VAL A 155 -12.54 1.38 -9.70
CA VAL A 155 -12.51 -0.06 -9.94
C VAL A 155 -13.37 -0.37 -11.17
N ASP A 156 -12.81 -1.15 -12.09
CA ASP A 156 -13.44 -1.61 -13.32
C ASP A 156 -13.43 -3.14 -13.49
N VAL A 157 -12.79 -3.86 -12.55
CA VAL A 157 -12.89 -5.33 -12.41
C VAL A 157 -13.16 -5.73 -10.98
N TRP A 158 -14.09 -6.67 -10.80
CA TRP A 158 -14.33 -7.36 -9.53
C TRP A 158 -14.18 -8.86 -9.72
N GLU A 159 -13.31 -9.49 -8.93
CA GLU A 159 -12.95 -10.91 -9.03
C GLU A 159 -13.28 -11.62 -7.71
N VAL A 160 -13.87 -12.82 -7.79
CA VAL A 160 -14.21 -13.66 -6.64
C VAL A 160 -13.47 -14.99 -6.73
N TYR A 161 -12.95 -15.45 -5.59
CA TYR A 161 -12.10 -16.63 -5.51
C TYR A 161 -12.59 -17.62 -4.46
N GLU A 162 -12.43 -18.92 -4.75
CA GLU A 162 -12.63 -20.01 -3.82
C GLU A 162 -11.31 -20.79 -3.67
N GLN A 163 -10.76 -20.81 -2.45
CA GLN A 163 -9.45 -21.43 -2.16
C GLN A 163 -8.32 -20.92 -3.08
N GLY A 164 -8.36 -19.64 -3.43
CA GLY A 164 -7.39 -19.01 -4.34
C GLY A 164 -7.64 -19.24 -5.82
N PHE A 165 -8.60 -20.09 -6.22
CA PHE A 165 -8.99 -20.22 -7.62
C PHE A 165 -10.08 -19.21 -7.96
N ILE A 166 -9.91 -18.48 -9.07
CA ILE A 166 -10.95 -17.58 -9.55
C ILE A 166 -12.21 -18.38 -9.92
N THR A 167 -13.36 -17.82 -9.58
CA THR A 167 -14.69 -18.39 -9.82
C THR A 167 -15.57 -17.46 -10.64
N GLU A 168 -15.39 -16.15 -10.49
CA GLU A 168 -16.14 -15.13 -11.20
C GLU A 168 -15.28 -13.87 -11.40
N ALA A 169 -15.43 -13.22 -12.54
CA ALA A 169 -14.95 -11.87 -12.79
C ALA A 169 -16.05 -11.02 -13.45
N LYS A 170 -16.16 -9.76 -13.06
CA LYS A 170 -17.09 -8.76 -13.60
C LYS A 170 -16.31 -7.58 -14.14
N TYR A 171 -16.75 -7.01 -15.25
CA TYR A 171 -16.07 -5.92 -15.94
C TYR A 171 -17.03 -4.76 -16.24
N ASP A 172 -16.61 -3.54 -15.86
CA ASP A 172 -17.17 -2.26 -16.31
C ASP A 172 -16.19 -1.67 -17.34
N ASP A 173 -16.33 -2.03 -18.62
CA ASP A 173 -15.27 -1.75 -19.60
C ASP A 173 -15.25 -0.28 -20.06
N ASP A 174 -16.33 0.47 -19.85
CA ASP A 174 -16.44 1.88 -20.23
C ASP A 174 -16.45 2.86 -19.03
N ASN A 175 -16.28 2.35 -17.80
CA ASN A 175 -16.25 3.08 -16.54
C ASN A 175 -17.51 3.93 -16.27
N ASN A 176 -18.67 3.47 -16.76
CA ASN A 176 -19.95 4.14 -16.56
C ASN A 176 -20.62 3.80 -15.20
N GLY A 177 -20.07 2.81 -14.47
CA GLY A 177 -20.60 2.31 -13.20
C GLY A 177 -21.56 1.12 -13.34
N ARG A 178 -21.63 0.49 -14.52
CA ARG A 178 -22.42 -0.71 -14.80
C ARG A 178 -21.48 -1.81 -15.27
N VAL A 179 -21.90 -3.05 -15.08
CA VAL A 179 -21.12 -4.20 -15.55
C VAL A 179 -21.68 -4.59 -16.91
N GLU A 180 -20.83 -4.68 -17.92
CA GLU A 180 -21.22 -5.13 -19.26
C GLU A 180 -20.78 -6.57 -19.55
N LYS A 181 -19.89 -7.14 -18.73
CA LYS A 181 -19.35 -8.49 -18.95
C LYS A 181 -19.14 -9.27 -17.65
N TRP A 182 -19.47 -10.55 -17.69
CA TRP A 182 -19.25 -11.53 -16.63
C TRP A 182 -18.51 -12.74 -17.18
N ASP A 183 -17.46 -13.16 -16.48
CA ASP A 183 -16.72 -14.38 -16.75
C ASP A 183 -16.89 -15.34 -15.58
N SER A 184 -17.27 -16.58 -15.85
CA SER A 184 -17.39 -17.64 -14.84
C SER A 184 -16.33 -18.71 -15.03
N PHE A 185 -15.76 -19.20 -13.94
CA PHE A 185 -14.62 -20.12 -13.97
C PHE A 185 -14.94 -21.41 -13.21
N ARG A 186 -14.35 -22.52 -13.65
CA ARG A 186 -14.41 -23.82 -12.96
C ARG A 186 -13.01 -24.38 -12.83
N GLY A 187 -12.52 -24.50 -11.59
CA GLY A 187 -11.15 -24.95 -11.32
C GLY A 187 -10.10 -24.06 -11.98
N GLY A 188 -10.30 -22.73 -11.93
CA GLY A 188 -9.40 -21.74 -12.52
C GLY A 188 -9.46 -21.63 -14.06
N LYS A 189 -10.45 -22.24 -14.72
CA LYS A 189 -10.62 -22.18 -16.19
C LYS A 189 -11.94 -21.51 -16.56
N LEU A 190 -11.91 -20.53 -17.46
CA LEU A 190 -13.08 -19.76 -17.91
C LEU A 190 -14.12 -20.63 -18.65
N VAL A 191 -15.25 -20.96 -18.06
CA VAL A 191 -16.24 -21.85 -18.71
C VAL A 191 -17.35 -21.12 -19.43
N LEU A 192 -17.59 -19.85 -19.09
CA LEU A 192 -18.71 -19.07 -19.61
C LEU A 192 -18.35 -17.59 -19.58
N THR A 193 -18.63 -16.89 -20.67
CA THR A 193 -18.65 -15.43 -20.72
C THR A 193 -20.06 -14.96 -21.05
N GLN A 194 -20.56 -13.96 -20.33
CA GLN A 194 -21.84 -13.32 -20.58
C GLN A 194 -21.64 -11.81 -20.80
N TYR A 195 -22.49 -11.21 -21.61
CA TYR A 195 -22.46 -9.79 -21.93
C TYR A 195 -23.85 -9.16 -21.78
N ASP A 196 -23.90 -7.92 -21.32
CA ASP A 196 -25.05 -7.03 -21.40
C ASP A 196 -24.76 -5.98 -22.48
N GLU A 197 -25.24 -6.24 -23.71
CA GLU A 197 -24.99 -5.34 -24.85
C GLU A 197 -25.97 -4.17 -24.89
N ASN A 198 -27.10 -4.28 -24.19
CA ASN A 198 -28.19 -3.30 -24.23
C ASN A 198 -28.17 -2.32 -23.03
N GLY A 199 -27.38 -2.62 -21.99
CA GLY A 199 -27.15 -1.78 -20.82
C GLY A 199 -28.28 -1.79 -19.78
N ASP A 200 -29.14 -2.81 -19.78
CA ASP A 200 -30.27 -2.92 -18.85
C ASP A 200 -29.92 -3.56 -17.49
N GLY A 201 -28.69 -4.07 -17.35
CA GLY A 201 -28.17 -4.72 -16.15
C GLY A 201 -28.37 -6.24 -16.12
N GLU A 202 -28.95 -6.84 -17.15
CA GLU A 202 -29.10 -8.28 -17.31
C GLU A 202 -28.33 -8.78 -18.54
N PRO A 203 -27.55 -9.88 -18.46
CA PRO A 203 -26.85 -10.39 -19.62
C PRO A 203 -27.80 -10.88 -20.74
N ASP A 204 -27.60 -10.41 -21.97
CA ASP A 204 -28.40 -10.75 -23.15
C ASP A 204 -27.65 -11.64 -24.16
N ARG A 205 -26.33 -11.77 -24.03
CA ARG A 205 -25.49 -12.67 -24.83
C ARG A 205 -24.65 -13.57 -23.94
N SER A 206 -24.49 -14.83 -24.34
CA SER A 206 -23.65 -15.80 -23.63
C SER A 206 -22.80 -16.63 -24.59
N GLN A 207 -21.57 -16.94 -24.18
CA GLN A 207 -20.61 -17.74 -24.92
C GLN A 207 -20.03 -18.81 -24.00
N ASP A 208 -20.32 -20.07 -24.30
CA ASP A 208 -19.70 -21.21 -23.62
C ASP A 208 -18.27 -21.43 -24.12
N MET A 209 -17.36 -21.70 -23.18
CA MET A 209 -15.97 -22.02 -23.44
C MET A 209 -15.70 -23.47 -23.02
N PRO A 210 -15.63 -24.42 -23.97
CA PRO A 210 -15.39 -25.82 -23.63
C PRO A 210 -14.06 -25.98 -22.87
N LEU A 211 -14.07 -26.71 -21.76
CA LEU A 211 -12.88 -26.94 -20.93
C LEU A 211 -11.67 -27.50 -21.69
N GLN A 212 -11.92 -28.26 -22.77
CA GLN A 212 -10.89 -28.86 -23.62
C GLN A 212 -10.17 -27.83 -24.52
N SER A 213 -10.80 -26.70 -24.83
CA SER A 213 -10.20 -25.63 -25.63
C SER A 213 -9.43 -24.61 -24.79
N MET A 214 -9.29 -24.85 -23.49
CA MET A 214 -8.68 -23.90 -22.56
C MET A 214 -7.26 -24.30 -22.18
N GLY A 215 -6.43 -23.30 -21.96
CA GLY A 215 -5.08 -23.46 -21.41
C GLY A 215 -5.07 -24.14 -20.02
N GLN A 216 -3.90 -24.09 -19.38
CA GLN A 216 -3.79 -24.59 -18.02
C GLN A 216 -4.59 -23.70 -17.06
N ALA A 217 -5.08 -24.30 -15.98
CA ALA A 217 -5.68 -23.52 -14.91
C ALA A 217 -4.60 -22.64 -14.29
N GLU A 218 -4.95 -21.41 -13.94
CA GLU A 218 -4.05 -20.58 -13.15
C GLU A 218 -3.81 -21.22 -11.77
N ASP A 219 -2.61 -21.01 -11.22
CA ASP A 219 -2.28 -21.46 -9.89
C ASP A 219 -3.15 -20.75 -8.84
N ALA A 220 -3.48 -21.46 -7.77
CA ALA A 220 -4.29 -20.89 -6.69
C ALA A 220 -3.57 -19.71 -6.01
N LEU A 221 -4.22 -18.55 -6.00
CA LEU A 221 -3.64 -17.32 -5.51
C LEU A 221 -3.63 -17.28 -3.98
N ARG A 222 -2.41 -17.25 -3.42
CA ARG A 222 -2.15 -17.02 -2.01
C ARG A 222 -1.97 -15.53 -1.73
N CYS A 223 -2.41 -15.09 -0.55
CA CYS A 223 -2.18 -13.71 -0.13
C CYS A 223 -0.74 -13.44 0.32
N GLU A 224 -0.11 -14.46 0.90
CA GLU A 224 1.31 -14.45 1.22
C GLU A 224 2.03 -15.27 0.16
N SER A 225 3.13 -14.75 -0.40
CA SER A 225 4.05 -15.57 -1.19
C SER A 225 4.52 -16.71 -0.29
N GLY A 226 4.16 -17.95 -0.66
CA GLY A 226 4.43 -19.13 0.13
C GLY A 226 5.91 -19.24 0.49
N LYS A 227 6.20 -19.54 1.76
CA LYS A 227 7.51 -19.99 2.21
C LYS A 227 7.93 -21.28 1.50
#